data_AF-A0A2V9MY36-F1
#
_entry.id   AF-A0A2V9MY36-F1
#
_cell.length_a   1.000
_cell.length_b   1.000
_cell.length_c   1.000
_cell.angle_alpha   90.00
_cell.angle_beta   90.00
_cell.angle_gamma   90.00
#
_symmetry.space_group_name_H-M   'P 1'
#
loop_
_entity.id
_entity.type
_entity.pdbx_description
1 polymer ?
#
loop_
_entity_poly.entity_id
_entity_poly.type
_entity_poly.pdbx_seq_one_letter_code
_entity_poly.pdbx_strand_id
1 'polypeptide(L)'
;MQVDGAALRLNPNGDLLMKIALEDVLWQKPIAFQIIDGKRQDIKVDYKLTADNHVTLQANSYDHRFPLTIDPTLAFSALIGPADGYAYVAVDNSGSAYIATSTISHEYQSTEGAFMRNGVFTYQAPSAYSGGPHNLVAITKFTPDGSHLLYSTYLGGSQFDGNGDVVVVGTTQDTDFPVTANALQSQATDCLYLDFYNGFITKLNPSGSGLLYSTYLSASSQVYASAVALDAAGNMYVGGFAGATDFPHTKDFSSCTGPCSDDFIAKFTPSGTMVYSALFGGGTNIGLGPVFEALALDPAGDVYFTGFTQTQSLPVVKPIQRTLNGPQNAFVGELDPTGGKFKFLTYYGGSGYDGAYGIGLDAAGNVYFSGIAGSQDFPVQNAYQSTNPASACFLGIQSSFVTELTPSGTSVVYSTYFGGTTGCEATFSKMAVGSDGKAYITGWTNSTDLPLTADAFQATPNPNMSTTAFLTVFQSGGQSLFYSTYLGGSGSNVGDQVTLSPDGSSAFVSGEYFSDATESDFPVTPGAYNIPHGG
;
A
#
# COMPACT_ATOMS: atom_id res chain seq x y z
N MET A 1 13.05 -27.67 -7.48
CA MET A 1 12.03 -27.10 -8.38
C MET A 1 12.14 -27.80 -9.72
N GLN A 2 11.03 -28.27 -10.28
CA GLN A 2 10.93 -28.63 -11.70
C GLN A 2 10.29 -27.43 -12.41
N VAL A 3 10.76 -27.10 -13.62
CA VAL A 3 10.21 -25.99 -14.41
C VAL A 3 10.02 -26.48 -15.85
N ASP A 4 8.77 -26.77 -16.20
CA ASP A 4 8.42 -27.27 -17.52
C ASP A 4 8.22 -26.10 -18.50
N GLY A 5 8.82 -26.20 -19.69
CA GLY A 5 8.66 -25.22 -20.77
C GLY A 5 9.61 -24.00 -20.73
N ALA A 6 10.32 -23.75 -19.62
CA ALA A 6 11.31 -22.67 -19.51
C ALA A 6 12.75 -23.19 -19.60
N ALA A 7 13.65 -22.42 -20.24
CA ALA A 7 15.07 -22.74 -20.30
C ALA A 7 15.81 -22.13 -19.10
N LEU A 8 16.51 -22.94 -18.32
CA LEU A 8 17.18 -22.51 -17.10
C LEU A 8 18.69 -22.32 -17.31
N ARG A 9 19.25 -21.26 -16.72
CA ARG A 9 20.71 -21.00 -16.68
C ARG A 9 21.10 -20.37 -15.34
N LEU A 10 22.38 -20.45 -14.97
CA LEU A 10 22.92 -19.65 -13.86
C LEU A 10 23.67 -18.43 -14.42
N ASN A 11 23.65 -17.31 -13.70
CA ASN A 11 24.51 -16.16 -13.98
C ASN A 11 25.90 -16.32 -13.30
N PRO A 12 26.87 -15.40 -13.53
CA PRO A 12 28.20 -15.47 -12.90
C PRO A 12 28.22 -15.35 -11.36
N ASN A 13 27.17 -14.79 -10.75
CA ASN A 13 27.04 -14.64 -9.29
C ASN A 13 26.51 -15.93 -8.63
N GLY A 14 25.88 -16.81 -9.41
CA GLY A 14 25.22 -18.04 -8.96
C GLY A 14 23.70 -17.93 -8.86
N ASP A 15 23.11 -16.82 -9.29
CA ASP A 15 21.65 -16.62 -9.37
C ASP A 15 21.06 -17.45 -10.52
N LEU A 16 19.81 -17.87 -10.35
CA LEU A 16 19.06 -18.61 -11.35
C LEU A 16 18.37 -17.64 -12.32
N LEU A 17 18.48 -17.90 -13.61
CA LEU A 17 17.77 -17.21 -14.68
C LEU A 17 16.86 -18.20 -15.40
N MET A 18 15.57 -17.87 -15.45
CA MET A 18 14.51 -18.68 -16.06
C MET A 18 13.96 -17.98 -17.28
N LYS A 19 14.24 -18.48 -18.49
CA LYS A 19 13.74 -17.88 -19.74
C LYS A 19 12.28 -18.24 -19.97
N ILE A 20 11.40 -17.24 -19.97
CA ILE A 20 9.98 -17.35 -20.27
C ILE A 20 9.68 -16.50 -21.51
N ALA A 21 9.31 -17.16 -22.61
CA ALA A 21 9.11 -16.55 -23.92
C ALA A 21 10.31 -15.69 -24.39
N LEU A 22 10.21 -14.36 -24.33
CA LEU A 22 11.25 -13.43 -24.78
C LEU A 22 12.18 -12.98 -23.64
N GLU A 23 11.73 -13.05 -22.39
CA GLU A 23 12.38 -12.45 -21.21
C GLU A 23 13.00 -13.52 -20.29
N ASP A 24 13.88 -13.10 -19.39
CA ASP A 24 14.54 -13.97 -18.41
C ASP A 24 14.16 -13.48 -16.99
N VAL A 25 13.48 -14.31 -16.20
CA VAL A 25 13.16 -14.02 -14.78
C VAL A 25 14.38 -14.36 -13.92
N LEU A 26 14.84 -13.40 -13.11
CA LEU A 26 15.95 -13.57 -12.16
C LEU A 26 15.44 -14.06 -10.80
N TRP A 27 16.05 -15.12 -10.29
CA TRP A 27 15.88 -15.64 -8.94
C TRP A 27 17.23 -15.58 -8.24
N GLN A 28 17.37 -14.68 -7.26
CA GLN A 28 18.63 -14.52 -6.54
C GLN A 28 19.03 -15.81 -5.81
N LYS A 29 20.34 -16.05 -5.76
CA LYS A 29 20.92 -17.16 -5.05
C LYS A 29 20.52 -17.10 -3.55
N PRO A 30 19.88 -18.16 -3.00
CA PRO A 30 19.33 -18.11 -1.66
C PRO A 30 20.40 -17.98 -0.57
N ILE A 31 19.97 -17.51 0.59
CA ILE A 31 20.73 -17.56 1.84
C ILE A 31 20.16 -18.72 2.67
N ALA A 32 20.99 -19.35 3.50
CA ALA A 32 20.54 -20.33 4.47
C ALA A 32 21.37 -20.23 5.74
N PHE A 33 20.81 -20.69 6.87
CA PHE A 33 21.46 -20.65 8.16
C PHE A 33 20.89 -21.68 9.14
N GLN A 34 21.54 -21.84 10.29
CA GLN A 34 21.01 -22.56 11.43
C GLN A 34 21.01 -21.66 12.67
N ILE A 35 20.07 -21.88 13.58
CA ILE A 35 20.12 -21.32 14.94
C ILE A 35 20.69 -22.40 15.87
N ILE A 36 21.90 -22.17 16.38
CA ILE A 36 22.62 -23.05 17.31
C ILE A 36 22.89 -22.27 18.59
N ASP A 37 22.43 -22.78 19.74
CA ASP A 37 22.53 -22.13 21.06
C ASP A 37 22.09 -20.65 21.05
N GLY A 38 21.04 -20.33 20.30
CA GLY A 38 20.49 -18.97 20.14
C GLY A 38 21.27 -18.05 19.19
N LYS A 39 22.21 -18.57 18.39
CA LYS A 39 23.02 -17.80 17.45
C LYS A 39 22.81 -18.26 16.00
N ARG A 40 22.67 -17.30 15.08
CA ARG A 40 22.68 -17.53 13.63
C ARG A 40 24.08 -17.96 13.19
N GLN A 41 24.15 -19.08 12.47
CA GLN A 41 25.33 -19.56 11.75
C GLN A 41 24.95 -19.75 10.29
N ASP A 42 25.46 -18.91 9.40
CA ASP A 42 25.13 -18.98 7.97
C ASP A 42 25.72 -20.24 7.31
N ILE A 43 24.91 -20.89 6.50
CA ILE A 43 25.24 -22.08 5.72
C ILE A 43 25.18 -21.67 4.25
N LYS A 44 26.34 -21.65 3.57
CA LYS A 44 26.39 -21.40 2.12
C LYS A 44 25.55 -22.45 1.39
N VAL A 45 24.49 -22.02 0.73
CA VAL A 45 23.77 -22.77 -0.29
C VAL A 45 24.11 -22.19 -1.67
N ASP A 46 24.06 -23.01 -2.71
CA ASP A 46 24.14 -22.58 -4.11
C ASP A 46 23.03 -23.28 -4.92
N TYR A 47 22.52 -22.60 -5.95
CA TYR A 47 21.69 -23.24 -6.96
C TYR A 47 22.51 -24.25 -7.78
N LYS A 48 21.88 -25.36 -8.15
CA LYS A 48 22.48 -26.39 -8.99
C LYS A 48 21.45 -26.91 -9.99
N LEU A 49 21.71 -26.62 -11.26
CA LEU A 49 20.98 -27.19 -12.38
C LEU A 49 21.41 -28.65 -12.62
N THR A 50 20.42 -29.49 -12.92
CA THR A 50 20.61 -30.89 -13.31
C THR A 50 20.37 -31.08 -14.81
N ALA A 51 20.76 -32.24 -15.35
CA ALA A 51 20.67 -32.52 -16.79
C ALA A 51 19.23 -32.64 -17.33
N ASP A 52 18.25 -32.75 -16.44
CA ASP A 52 16.81 -32.87 -16.67
C ASP A 52 16.05 -31.58 -16.31
N ASN A 53 16.70 -30.41 -16.44
CA ASN A 53 16.11 -29.07 -16.25
C ASN A 53 15.44 -28.85 -14.87
N HIS A 54 15.91 -29.54 -13.83
CA HIS A 54 15.52 -29.24 -12.45
C HIS A 54 16.52 -28.31 -11.78
N VAL A 55 16.02 -27.49 -10.86
CA VAL A 55 16.82 -26.72 -9.91
C VAL A 55 16.85 -27.46 -8.57
N THR A 56 18.06 -27.75 -8.11
CA THR A 56 18.33 -28.27 -6.76
C THR A 56 19.09 -27.22 -5.95
N LEU A 57 18.94 -27.26 -4.62
CA LEU A 57 19.75 -26.46 -3.69
C LEU A 57 20.84 -27.35 -3.12
N GLN A 58 22.09 -26.96 -3.29
CA GLN A 58 23.23 -27.64 -2.67
C GLN A 58 23.74 -26.81 -1.49
N ALA A 59 23.46 -27.26 -0.28
CA ALA A 59 24.07 -26.74 0.94
C ALA A 59 25.51 -27.25 1.10
N ASN A 60 26.39 -26.41 1.65
CA ASN A 60 27.59 -26.85 2.35
C ASN A 60 27.23 -27.65 3.60
N SER A 61 28.21 -28.36 4.18
CA SER A 61 28.04 -29.14 5.42
C SER A 61 27.44 -28.30 6.55
N TYR A 62 26.36 -28.81 7.15
CA TYR A 62 25.63 -28.21 8.27
C TYR A 62 25.36 -29.26 9.35
N ASP A 63 24.94 -28.84 10.55
CA ASP A 63 24.62 -29.76 11.64
C ASP A 63 23.16 -30.23 11.54
N HIS A 64 22.97 -31.46 11.06
CA HIS A 64 21.66 -32.09 10.87
C HIS A 64 20.84 -32.28 12.17
N ARG A 65 21.37 -31.93 13.35
CA ARG A 65 20.63 -31.89 14.62
C ARG A 65 19.76 -30.64 14.78
N PHE A 66 20.07 -29.58 14.03
CA PHE A 66 19.33 -28.32 14.02
C PHE A 66 18.63 -28.13 12.66
N PRO A 67 17.52 -27.37 12.59
CA PRO A 67 16.94 -26.98 11.31
C PRO A 67 17.96 -26.27 10.41
N LEU A 68 17.82 -26.44 9.10
CA LEU A 68 18.43 -25.58 8.09
C LEU A 68 17.32 -24.66 7.57
N THR A 69 17.30 -23.41 8.03
CA THR A 69 16.41 -22.39 7.46
C THR A 69 16.99 -21.97 6.12
N ILE A 70 16.16 -21.95 5.08
CA ILE A 70 16.50 -21.36 3.78
C ILE A 70 15.69 -20.06 3.71
N ASP A 71 16.42 -18.96 3.79
CA ASP A 71 15.94 -17.60 4.02
C ASP A 71 15.35 -17.05 2.71
N PRO A 72 14.12 -16.48 2.69
CA PRO A 72 13.69 -15.67 1.55
C PRO A 72 14.64 -14.47 1.43
N THR A 73 15.42 -14.43 0.35
CA THR A 73 16.40 -13.36 0.13
C THR A 73 15.70 -12.02 0.00
N LEU A 74 16.15 -11.04 0.79
CA LEU A 74 15.90 -9.62 0.55
C LEU A 74 16.47 -9.27 -0.84
N ALA A 75 15.62 -9.31 -1.86
CA ALA A 75 16.04 -9.22 -3.26
C ALA A 75 16.75 -7.89 -3.55
N PHE A 76 16.18 -6.78 -3.07
CA PHE A 76 16.91 -5.54 -2.92
C PHE A 76 16.34 -4.71 -1.77
N SER A 77 17.12 -3.73 -1.34
CA SER A 77 16.71 -2.60 -0.53
C SER A 77 17.42 -1.36 -1.05
N ALA A 78 16.66 -0.30 -1.29
CA ALA A 78 17.07 0.92 -1.97
C ALA A 78 16.51 2.14 -1.24
N LEU A 79 17.27 3.24 -1.20
CA LEU A 79 16.81 4.52 -0.67
C LEU A 79 16.58 5.51 -1.84
N ILE A 80 15.45 6.20 -1.78
CA ILE A 80 14.91 7.04 -2.86
C ILE A 80 14.39 8.33 -2.23
N GLY A 81 14.80 9.48 -2.74
CA GLY A 81 14.42 10.78 -2.16
C GLY A 81 15.27 11.93 -2.70
N PRO A 82 15.22 13.10 -2.06
CA PRO A 82 14.42 13.43 -0.87
C PRO A 82 12.90 13.51 -1.14
N ALA A 83 12.10 13.01 -0.21
CA ALA A 83 10.64 12.94 -0.29
C ALA A 83 9.98 13.51 0.96
N ASP A 84 8.73 13.98 0.81
CA ASP A 84 8.01 14.81 1.79
C ASP A 84 6.64 14.18 2.18
N GLY A 85 6.46 12.87 1.95
CA GLY A 85 5.27 12.13 2.35
C GLY A 85 5.19 10.71 1.77
N TYR A 86 4.17 9.97 2.21
CA TYR A 86 3.90 8.56 1.95
C TYR A 86 4.41 7.99 0.61
N ALA A 87 5.11 6.85 0.68
CA ALA A 87 5.63 6.11 -0.46
C ALA A 87 4.77 4.87 -0.77
N TYR A 88 4.04 4.92 -1.88
CA TYR A 88 3.20 3.84 -2.41
C TYR A 88 3.99 2.95 -3.38
N VAL A 89 3.68 1.66 -3.43
CA VAL A 89 4.33 0.66 -4.30
C VAL A 89 3.34 -0.12 -5.17
N ALA A 90 3.68 -0.26 -6.45
CA ALA A 90 3.05 -1.18 -7.40
C ALA A 90 4.12 -2.01 -8.12
N VAL A 91 3.74 -3.19 -8.64
CA VAL A 91 4.65 -4.12 -9.34
C VAL A 91 3.98 -4.62 -10.61
N ASP A 92 4.70 -4.63 -11.73
CA ASP A 92 4.17 -5.16 -13.00
C ASP A 92 4.50 -6.65 -13.23
N ASN A 93 3.99 -7.21 -14.32
CA ASN A 93 4.17 -8.61 -14.71
C ASN A 93 5.62 -8.99 -15.06
N SER A 94 6.57 -8.04 -15.14
CA SER A 94 8.01 -8.32 -15.26
C SER A 94 8.71 -8.41 -13.88
N GLY A 95 7.99 -8.10 -12.80
CA GLY A 95 8.55 -7.94 -11.46
C GLY A 95 9.16 -6.57 -11.20
N SER A 96 9.02 -5.60 -12.11
CA SER A 96 9.54 -4.24 -11.93
C SER A 96 8.69 -3.48 -10.91
N ALA A 97 9.33 -2.96 -9.87
CA ALA A 97 8.68 -2.12 -8.87
C ALA A 97 8.57 -0.65 -9.33
N TYR A 98 7.45 -0.02 -8.98
CA TYR A 98 7.17 1.40 -9.16
C TYR A 98 6.89 2.00 -7.79
N ILE A 99 7.55 3.10 -7.46
CA ILE A 99 7.32 3.87 -6.24
C ILE A 99 6.71 5.22 -6.61
N ALA A 100 5.62 5.60 -5.95
CA ALA A 100 4.98 6.91 -6.07
C ALA A 100 4.95 7.61 -4.70
N THR A 101 5.39 8.87 -4.63
CA THR A 101 5.56 9.62 -3.38
C THR A 101 5.39 11.13 -3.62
N SER A 102 5.06 11.91 -2.59
CA SER A 102 5.08 13.38 -2.67
C SER A 102 6.47 13.95 -2.39
N THR A 103 6.86 15.00 -3.12
CA THR A 103 8.09 15.78 -2.86
C THR A 103 7.88 17.25 -3.23
N ILE A 104 8.47 18.16 -2.44
CA ILE A 104 8.64 19.58 -2.77
C ILE A 104 10.09 19.90 -3.17
N SER A 105 11.00 18.94 -3.06
CA SER A 105 12.43 19.16 -3.26
C SER A 105 12.83 19.28 -4.73
N HIS A 106 13.83 20.12 -4.99
CA HIS A 106 14.47 20.25 -6.29
C HIS A 106 15.51 19.14 -6.57
N GLU A 107 15.82 18.30 -5.58
CA GLU A 107 16.95 17.35 -5.64
C GLU A 107 16.54 15.91 -6.03
N TYR A 108 15.24 15.60 -6.07
CA TYR A 108 14.75 14.30 -6.53
C TYR A 108 15.07 14.11 -8.02
N GLN A 109 15.85 13.07 -8.35
CA GLN A 109 16.44 12.93 -9.69
C GLN A 109 15.42 12.42 -10.72
N SER A 110 15.28 13.13 -11.85
CA SER A 110 14.53 12.68 -13.02
C SER A 110 15.44 12.09 -14.09
N THR A 111 14.93 11.16 -14.91
CA THR A 111 15.71 10.53 -16.00
C THR A 111 15.62 11.31 -17.30
N GLU A 112 16.62 11.15 -18.18
CA GLU A 112 16.56 11.78 -19.52
C GLU A 112 15.41 11.19 -20.35
N GLY A 113 14.55 12.07 -20.88
CA GLY A 113 13.31 11.67 -21.57
C GLY A 113 12.07 11.56 -20.69
N ALA A 114 12.21 11.72 -19.36
CA ALA A 114 11.09 11.84 -18.44
C ALA A 114 10.21 13.06 -18.76
N PHE A 115 8.90 12.96 -18.47
CA PHE A 115 7.89 13.96 -18.82
C PHE A 115 8.20 15.33 -18.21
N MET A 116 8.24 15.41 -16.88
CA MET A 116 8.76 16.56 -16.14
C MET A 116 10.21 16.26 -15.79
N ARG A 117 11.14 17.01 -16.40
CA ARG A 117 12.60 16.92 -16.10
C ARG A 117 12.96 17.79 -14.90
N ASN A 118 12.41 19.00 -14.84
CA ASN A 118 12.49 19.91 -13.71
C ASN A 118 11.06 20.29 -13.34
N GLY A 119 10.70 20.31 -12.05
CA GLY A 119 9.46 20.96 -11.61
C GLY A 119 9.47 22.44 -12.02
N VAL A 120 8.33 22.95 -12.49
CA VAL A 120 8.20 24.36 -12.92
C VAL A 120 7.62 25.19 -11.78
N PHE A 121 8.49 25.57 -10.83
CA PHE A 121 8.15 26.30 -9.60
C PHE A 121 7.81 27.78 -9.85
N THR A 122 6.87 28.07 -10.76
CA THR A 122 6.52 29.44 -11.18
C THR A 122 5.15 29.92 -10.71
N TYR A 123 4.81 29.68 -9.45
CA TYR A 123 3.76 30.47 -8.79
C TYR A 123 4.37 31.66 -8.04
N GLN A 124 4.33 32.85 -8.65
CA GLN A 124 4.43 34.09 -7.88
C GLN A 124 3.04 34.47 -7.38
N ALA A 125 2.78 34.17 -6.11
CA ALA A 125 1.56 34.61 -5.45
C ALA A 125 1.38 36.13 -5.59
N PRO A 126 0.18 36.63 -5.97
CA PRO A 126 -0.18 38.02 -5.77
C PRO A 126 0.10 38.43 -4.32
N SER A 127 0.58 39.66 -4.09
CA SER A 127 1.37 40.01 -2.90
C SER A 127 0.61 40.17 -1.58
N ALA A 128 -0.25 39.20 -1.22
CA ALA A 128 -0.84 39.01 0.09
C ALA A 128 -1.12 37.51 0.30
N TYR A 129 -0.60 36.96 1.40
CA TYR A 129 -0.64 35.54 1.81
C TYR A 129 0.26 34.60 1.01
N SER A 130 1.09 33.87 1.75
CA SER A 130 2.05 32.88 1.26
C SER A 130 1.49 31.47 1.44
N GLY A 131 0.99 30.88 0.34
CA GLY A 131 0.93 29.43 0.24
C GLY A 131 2.34 28.83 0.31
N GLY A 132 2.44 27.57 0.73
CA GLY A 132 3.70 26.82 0.71
C GLY A 132 4.16 26.46 -0.71
N PRO A 133 5.33 25.82 -0.86
CA PRO A 133 5.64 25.10 -2.10
C PRO A 133 4.58 24.02 -2.35
N HIS A 134 4.22 23.83 -3.63
CA HIS A 134 3.21 22.86 -4.05
C HIS A 134 3.82 21.45 -4.11
N ASN A 135 3.16 20.46 -3.52
CA ASN A 135 3.62 19.07 -3.51
C ASN A 135 3.54 18.47 -4.92
N LEU A 136 4.67 18.07 -5.49
CA LEU A 136 4.74 17.26 -6.71
C LEU A 136 4.61 15.78 -6.34
N VAL A 137 4.04 14.95 -7.22
CA VAL A 137 4.06 13.48 -7.04
C VAL A 137 5.17 12.90 -7.91
N ALA A 138 6.26 12.45 -7.31
CA ALA A 138 7.36 11.77 -8.01
C ALA A 138 7.05 10.28 -8.20
N ILE A 139 7.42 9.74 -9.36
CA ILE A 139 7.20 8.33 -9.74
C ILE A 139 8.48 7.75 -10.32
N THR A 140 8.97 6.70 -9.69
CA THR A 140 10.27 6.06 -9.96
C THR A 140 10.06 4.57 -10.23
N LYS A 141 10.55 4.07 -11.37
CA LYS A 141 10.51 2.65 -11.75
C LYS A 141 11.90 2.01 -11.70
N PHE A 142 11.99 0.83 -11.09
CA PHE A 142 13.20 0.02 -10.97
C PHE A 142 13.23 -1.13 -11.97
N THR A 143 14.42 -1.65 -12.25
CA THR A 143 14.58 -3.02 -12.76
C THR A 143 14.02 -4.04 -11.74
N PRO A 144 13.61 -5.26 -12.16
CA PRO A 144 13.09 -6.28 -11.23
C PRO A 144 14.08 -6.72 -10.13
N ASP A 145 15.37 -6.48 -10.34
CA ASP A 145 16.44 -6.75 -9.37
C ASP A 145 16.86 -5.53 -8.53
N GLY A 146 16.20 -4.38 -8.71
CA GLY A 146 16.49 -3.13 -8.01
C GLY A 146 17.83 -2.47 -8.36
N SER A 147 18.61 -3.02 -9.29
CA SER A 147 19.98 -2.55 -9.59
C SER A 147 20.02 -1.15 -10.21
N HIS A 148 19.03 -0.80 -11.04
CA HIS A 148 19.00 0.45 -11.79
C HIS A 148 17.58 1.03 -11.91
N LEU A 149 17.49 2.35 -12.10
CA LEU A 149 16.26 2.98 -12.55
C LEU A 149 15.99 2.67 -14.03
N LEU A 150 14.73 2.33 -14.33
CA LEU A 150 14.21 2.33 -15.69
C LEU A 150 13.72 3.73 -16.09
N TYR A 151 13.06 4.45 -15.17
CA TYR A 151 12.80 5.89 -15.27
C TYR A 151 12.53 6.52 -13.90
N SER A 152 12.60 7.85 -13.83
CA SER A 152 12.03 8.67 -12.75
C SER A 152 11.46 9.97 -13.34
N THR A 153 10.25 10.36 -12.93
CA THR A 153 9.55 11.55 -13.41
C THR A 153 8.65 12.17 -12.34
N TYR A 154 8.25 13.44 -12.54
CA TYR A 154 7.26 14.11 -11.70
C TYR A 154 5.87 14.15 -12.37
N LEU A 155 4.84 14.12 -11.54
CA LEU A 155 3.49 14.63 -11.80
C LEU A 155 3.31 15.97 -11.04
N GLY A 156 2.57 16.97 -11.52
CA GLY A 156 1.62 16.96 -12.65
C GLY A 156 2.18 16.47 -13.98
N GLY A 157 1.55 15.46 -14.58
CA GLY A 157 2.12 14.73 -15.72
C GLY A 157 1.23 13.69 -16.40
N SER A 158 1.85 12.78 -17.19
CA SER A 158 1.22 12.21 -18.40
C SER A 158 2.10 11.15 -19.15
N GLN A 159 1.71 10.13 -19.97
CA GLN A 159 0.50 9.60 -20.68
C GLN A 159 0.55 8.04 -20.77
N PHE A 160 -0.48 7.22 -20.53
CA PHE A 160 -0.23 5.74 -20.51
C PHE A 160 -1.07 4.91 -19.53
N ASP A 161 -1.93 4.00 -20.02
CA ASP A 161 -2.10 2.67 -19.41
C ASP A 161 -1.90 1.59 -20.50
N GLY A 162 -1.77 0.33 -20.09
CA GLY A 162 -2.01 -0.81 -20.99
C GLY A 162 -0.81 -1.51 -21.65
N ASN A 163 0.44 -1.17 -21.31
CA ASN A 163 1.68 -1.74 -21.87
C ASN A 163 2.91 -1.68 -20.92
N GLY A 164 2.71 -1.40 -19.63
CA GLY A 164 3.79 -1.26 -18.62
C GLY A 164 3.77 0.09 -17.92
N ASP A 165 2.57 0.57 -17.61
CA ASP A 165 2.20 1.95 -17.38
C ASP A 165 1.64 2.18 -15.97
N VAL A 166 1.50 3.45 -15.55
CA VAL A 166 1.07 3.81 -14.19
C VAL A 166 -0.18 4.67 -14.18
N VAL A 167 -1.25 4.17 -13.55
CA VAL A 167 -2.37 5.00 -13.11
C VAL A 167 -2.08 5.52 -11.70
N VAL A 168 -2.20 6.83 -11.51
CA VAL A 168 -2.05 7.49 -10.20
C VAL A 168 -3.29 8.31 -9.90
N VAL A 169 -3.82 8.13 -8.70
CA VAL A 169 -4.82 8.99 -8.10
C VAL A 169 -4.19 9.69 -6.90
N GLY A 170 -4.79 10.81 -6.50
CA GLY A 170 -4.31 11.60 -5.38
C GLY A 170 -5.05 12.92 -5.33
N THR A 171 -4.44 13.90 -4.66
CA THR A 171 -4.95 15.27 -4.60
C THR A 171 -3.96 16.31 -5.11
N THR A 172 -4.50 17.40 -5.63
CA THR A 172 -3.76 18.61 -5.98
C THR A 172 -4.50 19.86 -5.51
N GLN A 173 -3.75 20.92 -5.18
CA GLN A 173 -4.25 22.28 -4.97
C GLN A 173 -4.10 23.14 -6.24
N ASP A 174 -3.46 22.61 -7.29
CA ASP A 174 -3.17 23.31 -8.54
C ASP A 174 -4.45 23.46 -9.38
N THR A 175 -4.70 24.67 -9.88
CA THR A 175 -5.81 24.96 -10.81
C THR A 175 -5.41 24.86 -12.29
N ASP A 176 -4.11 24.67 -12.56
CA ASP A 176 -3.51 24.45 -13.87
C ASP A 176 -2.85 23.04 -14.03
N PHE A 177 -3.23 22.09 -13.16
CA PHE A 177 -2.84 20.68 -13.27
C PHE A 177 -3.13 20.15 -14.69
N PRO A 178 -2.22 19.37 -15.30
CA PRO A 178 -2.37 18.97 -16.70
C PRO A 178 -3.59 18.08 -16.89
N VAL A 179 -4.40 18.38 -17.91
CA VAL A 179 -5.60 17.64 -18.28
C VAL A 179 -5.58 17.25 -19.74
N THR A 180 -6.24 16.14 -20.08
CA THR A 180 -6.43 15.75 -21.48
C THR A 180 -7.56 16.47 -22.18
N ALA A 181 -7.51 16.49 -23.53
CA ALA A 181 -8.64 16.88 -24.37
C ALA A 181 -9.91 16.03 -24.16
N ASN A 182 -9.76 14.80 -23.63
CA ASN A 182 -10.83 13.88 -23.23
C ASN A 182 -11.03 13.79 -21.69
N ALA A 183 -10.55 14.76 -20.91
CA ALA A 183 -10.82 14.86 -19.47
C ALA A 183 -12.33 14.89 -19.15
N LEU A 184 -12.73 14.30 -18.01
CA LEU A 184 -14.08 14.48 -17.46
C LEU A 184 -14.28 15.92 -16.94
N GLN A 185 -13.26 16.44 -16.25
CA GLN A 185 -13.16 17.83 -15.77
C GLN A 185 -11.80 18.38 -16.21
N SER A 186 -11.82 19.36 -17.13
CA SER A 186 -10.62 20.00 -17.70
C SER A 186 -10.13 21.21 -16.91
N GLN A 187 -10.82 21.57 -15.82
CA GLN A 187 -10.47 22.61 -14.86
C GLN A 187 -10.94 22.14 -13.48
N ALA A 188 -10.28 22.58 -12.41
CA ALA A 188 -10.79 22.43 -11.06
C ALA A 188 -12.11 23.23 -10.88
N THR A 189 -12.91 22.86 -9.90
CA THR A 189 -14.09 23.64 -9.50
C THR A 189 -13.63 24.82 -8.64
N ASP A 190 -13.75 26.04 -9.17
CA ASP A 190 -13.36 27.27 -8.48
C ASP A 190 -14.08 27.39 -7.11
N CYS A 191 -13.31 27.43 -6.01
CA CYS A 191 -13.83 27.44 -4.65
C CYS A 191 -13.54 28.78 -3.95
N LEU A 192 -14.44 29.21 -3.06
CA LEU A 192 -14.42 30.54 -2.43
C LEU A 192 -13.47 30.67 -1.22
N TYR A 193 -12.70 29.63 -0.92
CA TYR A 193 -11.78 29.56 0.23
C TYR A 193 -10.42 29.01 -0.20
N LEU A 194 -9.36 29.47 0.49
CA LEU A 194 -8.00 28.96 0.33
C LEU A 194 -7.87 27.55 0.95
N ASP A 195 -6.80 26.83 0.58
CA ASP A 195 -6.41 25.52 1.11
C ASP A 195 -7.37 24.35 0.82
N PHE A 196 -8.00 24.35 -0.36
CA PHE A 196 -8.86 23.25 -0.84
C PHE A 196 -8.09 22.29 -1.77
N TYR A 197 -8.36 20.99 -1.59
CA TYR A 197 -7.81 19.90 -2.39
C TYR A 197 -8.85 19.40 -3.39
N ASN A 198 -8.42 19.21 -4.64
CA ASN A 198 -9.16 18.51 -5.68
C ASN A 198 -8.58 17.11 -5.84
N GLY A 199 -9.43 16.10 -6.06
CA GLY A 199 -8.95 14.80 -6.49
C GLY A 199 -8.45 14.86 -7.94
N PHE A 200 -7.63 13.91 -8.34
CA PHE A 200 -7.28 13.70 -9.75
C PHE A 200 -7.19 12.22 -10.12
N ILE A 201 -7.28 11.93 -11.41
CA ILE A 201 -6.83 10.66 -12.01
C ILE A 201 -5.84 11.02 -13.11
N THR A 202 -4.61 10.50 -13.03
CA THR A 202 -3.54 10.66 -14.03
C THR A 202 -3.03 9.29 -14.47
N LYS A 203 -2.48 9.22 -15.68
CA LYS A 203 -2.17 7.97 -16.38
C LYS A 203 -0.87 8.14 -17.21
N LEU A 204 0.23 7.43 -16.88
CA LEU A 204 1.65 7.61 -17.30
C LEU A 204 2.26 6.47 -18.16
N ASN A 205 3.14 6.80 -19.12
CA ASN A 205 3.68 5.84 -20.12
C ASN A 205 4.59 4.76 -19.48
N PRO A 206 4.98 3.69 -20.20
CA PRO A 206 6.05 2.80 -19.75
C PRO A 206 7.42 3.49 -19.74
N SER A 207 7.49 4.67 -20.37
CA SER A 207 8.60 5.63 -20.40
C SER A 207 8.31 6.96 -19.68
N GLY A 208 7.12 7.15 -19.08
CA GLY A 208 6.67 8.39 -18.41
C GLY A 208 6.97 9.72 -19.14
N SER A 209 6.25 10.05 -20.24
CA SER A 209 6.58 11.13 -21.21
C SER A 209 5.44 11.95 -21.95
N GLY A 210 4.10 11.73 -21.78
CA GLY A 210 3.01 12.74 -22.01
C GLY A 210 2.22 12.88 -23.36
N LEU A 211 0.86 13.07 -23.50
CA LEU A 211 -0.35 13.17 -22.60
C LEU A 211 -1.67 12.54 -23.18
N LEU A 212 -2.51 11.83 -22.36
CA LEU A 212 -3.54 10.84 -22.82
C LEU A 212 -4.72 10.49 -21.87
N TYR A 213 -4.54 10.38 -20.54
CA TYR A 213 -5.64 10.69 -19.63
C TYR A 213 -5.13 11.41 -18.39
N SER A 214 -5.68 12.60 -18.17
CA SER A 214 -5.71 13.24 -16.87
C SER A 214 -7.00 14.04 -16.73
N THR A 215 -7.60 13.98 -15.55
CA THR A 215 -8.79 14.72 -15.17
C THR A 215 -8.68 15.18 -13.72
N TYR A 216 -9.31 16.30 -13.41
CA TYR A 216 -9.76 16.56 -12.05
C TYR A 216 -10.90 15.60 -11.66
N LEU A 217 -11.03 15.37 -10.36
CA LEU A 217 -12.24 14.95 -9.66
C LEU A 217 -12.54 16.06 -8.64
N SER A 218 -13.31 17.06 -9.04
CA SER A 218 -13.55 18.29 -8.26
C SER A 218 -15.03 18.55 -7.98
N ALA A 219 -15.30 19.21 -6.87
CA ALA A 219 -16.61 19.63 -6.39
C ALA A 219 -16.50 21.01 -5.71
N SER A 220 -17.58 21.59 -5.22
CA SER A 220 -17.61 22.87 -4.47
C SER A 220 -16.97 22.80 -3.06
N SER A 221 -16.27 21.70 -2.75
CA SER A 221 -15.60 21.42 -1.48
C SER A 221 -14.47 20.40 -1.70
N GLN A 222 -13.74 20.05 -0.64
CA GLN A 222 -12.58 19.15 -0.71
C GLN A 222 -12.95 17.78 -1.29
N VAL A 223 -12.12 17.28 -2.20
CA VAL A 223 -12.18 15.90 -2.70
C VAL A 223 -10.81 15.27 -2.50
N TYR A 224 -10.77 14.09 -1.88
CA TYR A 224 -9.56 13.28 -1.76
C TYR A 224 -9.76 11.95 -2.49
N ALA A 225 -9.01 11.70 -3.56
CA ALA A 225 -8.92 10.36 -4.14
C ALA A 225 -7.78 9.61 -3.46
N SER A 226 -8.10 8.62 -2.63
CA SER A 226 -7.16 7.95 -1.72
C SER A 226 -6.74 6.55 -2.18
N ALA A 227 -7.57 5.88 -2.98
CA ALA A 227 -7.34 4.50 -3.40
C ALA A 227 -7.64 4.28 -4.89
N VAL A 228 -6.87 3.41 -5.55
CA VAL A 228 -7.12 2.96 -6.92
C VAL A 228 -6.80 1.46 -7.07
N ALA A 229 -7.61 0.77 -7.86
CA ALA A 229 -7.29 -0.56 -8.39
C ALA A 229 -7.74 -0.68 -9.86
N LEU A 230 -7.19 -1.67 -10.57
CA LEU A 230 -7.50 -1.96 -11.98
C LEU A 230 -8.08 -3.36 -12.11
N ASP A 231 -9.15 -3.54 -12.91
CA ASP A 231 -9.56 -4.89 -13.32
C ASP A 231 -8.73 -5.41 -14.50
N ALA A 232 -8.89 -6.69 -14.83
CA ALA A 232 -8.14 -7.37 -15.90
C ALA A 232 -8.42 -6.82 -17.33
N ALA A 233 -9.36 -5.89 -17.49
CA ALA A 233 -9.61 -5.15 -18.73
C ALA A 233 -9.08 -3.69 -18.68
N GLY A 234 -8.38 -3.31 -17.60
CA GLY A 234 -7.81 -1.98 -17.39
C GLY A 234 -8.81 -0.92 -16.95
N ASN A 235 -10.04 -1.29 -16.53
CA ASN A 235 -10.95 -0.29 -15.96
C ASN A 235 -10.39 0.18 -14.61
N MET A 236 -10.33 1.49 -14.41
CA MET A 236 -9.84 2.12 -13.19
C MET A 236 -11.00 2.26 -12.18
N TYR A 237 -10.80 1.78 -10.96
CA TYR A 237 -11.75 1.94 -9.86
C TYR A 237 -11.08 2.83 -8.81
N VAL A 238 -11.68 3.97 -8.54
CA VAL A 238 -11.13 5.02 -7.67
C VAL A 238 -12.06 5.20 -6.48
N GLY A 239 -11.49 5.15 -5.28
CA GLY A 239 -12.17 5.39 -4.02
C GLY A 239 -11.63 6.64 -3.33
N GLY A 240 -12.46 7.28 -2.51
CA GLY A 240 -12.08 8.52 -1.86
C GLY A 240 -13.22 9.22 -1.12
N PHE A 241 -12.93 10.44 -0.68
CA PHE A 241 -13.84 11.36 0.01
C PHE A 241 -14.32 12.47 -0.94
N ALA A 242 -15.59 12.86 -0.84
CA ALA A 242 -16.18 14.01 -1.51
C ALA A 242 -16.99 14.87 -0.51
N GLY A 243 -16.48 16.06 -0.20
CA GLY A 243 -17.04 16.97 0.80
C GLY A 243 -18.19 17.88 0.32
N ALA A 244 -18.81 17.59 -0.83
CA ALA A 244 -19.94 18.34 -1.37
C ALA A 244 -20.83 17.52 -2.32
N THR A 245 -22.10 17.94 -2.40
CA THR A 245 -23.18 17.28 -3.16
C THR A 245 -23.17 17.54 -4.67
N ASP A 246 -22.31 18.42 -5.17
CA ASP A 246 -22.07 18.64 -6.60
C ASP A 246 -20.95 17.76 -7.19
N PHE A 247 -20.36 16.86 -6.39
CA PHE A 247 -19.40 15.86 -6.89
C PHE A 247 -20.02 14.99 -7.99
N PRO A 248 -19.34 14.74 -9.12
CA PRO A 248 -19.87 13.94 -10.23
C PRO A 248 -20.26 12.52 -9.82
N HIS A 249 -21.56 12.24 -9.73
CA HIS A 249 -22.10 10.94 -9.34
C HIS A 249 -23.23 10.46 -10.27
N THR A 250 -23.49 9.16 -10.22
CA THR A 250 -24.52 8.44 -11.02
C THR A 250 -25.41 7.54 -10.16
N LYS A 251 -25.02 7.36 -8.89
CA LYS A 251 -25.68 6.59 -7.84
C LYS A 251 -25.53 7.40 -6.56
N ASP A 252 -26.56 7.39 -5.73
CA ASP A 252 -26.61 8.12 -4.49
C ASP A 252 -27.12 7.16 -3.40
N PHE A 253 -26.27 6.91 -2.41
CA PHE A 253 -26.58 6.17 -1.18
C PHE A 253 -26.27 7.02 0.05
N SER A 254 -26.17 8.34 -0.10
CA SER A 254 -25.89 9.29 0.97
C SER A 254 -27.14 9.51 1.84
N SER A 255 -26.93 9.76 3.12
CA SER A 255 -27.99 9.88 4.13
C SER A 255 -28.41 11.32 4.45
N CYS A 256 -27.73 12.30 3.85
CA CYS A 256 -27.76 13.71 4.28
C CYS A 256 -28.30 14.65 3.19
N THR A 257 -28.82 15.81 3.59
CA THR A 257 -29.61 16.71 2.73
C THR A 257 -29.05 18.14 2.71
N GLY A 258 -27.73 18.29 2.72
CA GLY A 258 -27.01 19.56 2.81
C GLY A 258 -25.62 19.47 2.18
N PRO A 259 -24.63 20.28 2.58
CA PRO A 259 -23.23 19.95 2.32
C PRO A 259 -22.86 18.71 3.15
N CYS A 260 -22.46 17.64 2.46
CA CYS A 260 -22.19 16.33 3.06
C CYS A 260 -20.69 16.03 3.06
N SER A 261 -20.19 15.42 4.13
CA SER A 261 -18.94 14.65 4.08
C SER A 261 -19.28 13.21 3.70
N ASP A 262 -19.19 12.86 2.41
CA ASP A 262 -19.51 11.53 1.88
C ASP A 262 -18.25 10.85 1.32
N ASP A 263 -18.26 9.51 1.26
CA ASP A 263 -17.27 8.75 0.48
C ASP A 263 -17.80 8.48 -0.93
N PHE A 264 -16.91 8.24 -1.89
CA PHE A 264 -17.24 7.84 -3.26
C PHE A 264 -16.49 6.57 -3.71
N ILE A 265 -17.13 5.80 -4.59
CA ILE A 265 -16.48 4.80 -5.46
C ILE A 265 -16.87 5.10 -6.91
N ALA A 266 -15.88 5.31 -7.78
CA ALA A 266 -16.08 5.62 -9.19
C ALA A 266 -15.28 4.68 -10.10
N LYS A 267 -15.94 4.16 -11.14
CA LYS A 267 -15.36 3.29 -12.17
C LYS A 267 -15.22 4.03 -13.48
N PHE A 268 -14.05 3.93 -14.12
CA PHE A 268 -13.72 4.52 -15.40
C PHE A 268 -13.24 3.44 -16.36
N THR A 269 -13.61 3.54 -17.63
CA THR A 269 -12.95 2.79 -18.72
C THR A 269 -11.46 3.14 -18.79
N PRO A 270 -10.60 2.29 -19.40
CA PRO A 270 -9.21 2.67 -19.68
C PRO A 270 -9.13 4.05 -20.37
N SER A 271 -9.99 4.33 -21.34
CA SER A 271 -10.09 5.62 -22.04
C SER A 271 -10.49 6.84 -21.18
N GLY A 272 -10.72 6.67 -19.87
CA GLY A 272 -11.07 7.75 -18.95
C GLY A 272 -12.57 8.09 -18.90
N THR A 273 -13.39 7.48 -19.75
CA THR A 273 -14.86 7.65 -19.67
C THR A 273 -15.39 7.03 -18.39
N MET A 274 -16.05 7.82 -17.55
CA MET A 274 -16.71 7.35 -16.32
C MET A 274 -17.87 6.40 -16.68
N VAL A 275 -17.87 5.21 -16.07
CA VAL A 275 -18.90 4.16 -16.19
C VAL A 275 -19.96 4.33 -15.11
N TYR A 276 -19.52 4.56 -13.87
CA TYR A 276 -20.35 4.99 -12.76
C TYR A 276 -19.51 5.77 -11.74
N SER A 277 -20.21 6.54 -10.92
CA SER A 277 -19.73 7.07 -9.64
C SER A 277 -20.86 6.94 -8.62
N ALA A 278 -20.54 6.53 -7.40
CA ALA A 278 -21.48 6.23 -6.33
C ALA A 278 -21.04 6.89 -5.02
N LEU A 279 -21.87 7.82 -4.51
CA LEU A 279 -21.68 8.44 -3.20
C LEU A 279 -22.35 7.62 -2.10
N PHE A 280 -21.77 7.60 -0.89
CA PHE A 280 -22.36 6.94 0.27
C PHE A 280 -21.93 7.56 1.62
N GLY A 281 -22.77 7.37 2.64
CA GLY A 281 -22.47 7.77 4.02
C GLY A 281 -23.12 9.08 4.44
N GLY A 282 -22.32 10.00 4.99
CA GLY A 282 -22.75 11.31 5.48
C GLY A 282 -22.13 11.70 6.81
N GLY A 283 -21.30 12.73 6.82
CA GLY A 283 -20.97 13.55 7.99
C GLY A 283 -21.71 14.89 7.94
N THR A 284 -22.37 15.26 9.04
CA THR A 284 -23.08 16.55 9.16
C THR A 284 -22.16 17.75 9.43
N ASN A 285 -20.86 17.50 9.55
CA ASN A 285 -19.81 18.52 9.64
C ASN A 285 -18.69 18.16 8.64
N ILE A 286 -18.04 19.19 8.08
CA ILE A 286 -16.79 19.03 7.34
C ILE A 286 -15.71 18.41 8.25
N GLY A 287 -14.97 17.43 7.73
CA GLY A 287 -13.91 16.73 8.47
C GLY A 287 -14.38 15.69 9.51
N LEU A 288 -15.68 15.39 9.60
CA LEU A 288 -16.24 14.36 10.49
C LEU A 288 -17.17 13.40 9.71
N GLY A 289 -16.75 13.00 8.51
CA GLY A 289 -17.42 12.00 7.68
C GLY A 289 -16.99 10.56 7.97
N PRO A 290 -17.36 9.61 7.10
CA PRO A 290 -16.47 8.49 6.82
C PRO A 290 -15.19 8.97 6.11
N VAL A 291 -14.18 8.12 6.10
CA VAL A 291 -12.90 8.31 5.40
C VAL A 291 -12.55 7.02 4.68
N PHE A 292 -12.56 7.07 3.35
CA PHE A 292 -12.14 5.98 2.47
C PHE A 292 -10.62 5.79 2.46
N GLU A 293 -10.13 4.57 2.71
CA GLU A 293 -8.69 4.28 2.84
C GLU A 293 -8.13 3.30 1.81
N ALA A 294 -8.87 2.23 1.47
CA ALA A 294 -8.39 1.21 0.55
C ALA A 294 -9.52 0.46 -0.16
N LEU A 295 -9.24 -0.05 -1.36
CA LEU A 295 -10.14 -0.91 -2.12
C LEU A 295 -9.39 -2.05 -2.83
N ALA A 296 -10.09 -3.16 -3.02
CA ALA A 296 -9.66 -4.34 -3.76
C ALA A 296 -10.78 -4.80 -4.71
N LEU A 297 -10.44 -5.61 -5.70
CA LEU A 297 -11.36 -6.09 -6.74
C LEU A 297 -11.32 -7.61 -6.81
N ASP A 298 -12.47 -8.23 -7.08
CA ASP A 298 -12.53 -9.64 -7.47
C ASP A 298 -12.51 -9.82 -9.02
N PRO A 299 -12.38 -11.06 -9.53
CA PRO A 299 -12.44 -11.33 -10.97
C PRO A 299 -13.79 -11.06 -11.65
N ALA A 300 -14.88 -10.82 -10.92
CA ALA A 300 -16.17 -10.39 -11.45
C ALA A 300 -16.28 -8.86 -11.57
N GLY A 301 -15.36 -8.10 -10.96
CA GLY A 301 -15.37 -6.64 -10.90
C GLY A 301 -16.20 -6.07 -9.75
N ASP A 302 -16.49 -6.87 -8.72
CA ASP A 302 -17.05 -6.40 -7.46
C ASP A 302 -15.99 -5.62 -6.68
N VAL A 303 -16.38 -4.49 -6.09
CA VAL A 303 -15.46 -3.61 -5.36
C VAL A 303 -15.58 -3.86 -3.87
N TYR A 304 -14.53 -4.40 -3.27
CA TYR A 304 -14.39 -4.54 -1.83
C TYR A 304 -13.65 -3.32 -1.31
N PHE A 305 -14.11 -2.72 -0.21
CA PHE A 305 -13.57 -1.44 0.25
C PHE A 305 -13.60 -1.30 1.77
N THR A 306 -12.71 -0.48 2.31
CA THR A 306 -12.58 -0.24 3.75
C THR A 306 -12.11 1.19 4.07
N GLY A 307 -12.31 1.57 5.33
CA GLY A 307 -12.00 2.89 5.86
C GLY A 307 -12.43 2.98 7.33
N PHE A 308 -12.64 4.19 7.83
CA PHE A 308 -13.14 4.44 9.18
C PHE A 308 -14.21 5.54 9.20
N THR A 309 -15.05 5.56 10.24
CA THR A 309 -16.07 6.62 10.37
C THR A 309 -16.40 6.92 11.83
N GLN A 310 -16.82 8.16 12.06
CA GLN A 310 -17.29 8.67 13.36
C GLN A 310 -18.82 8.86 13.39
N THR A 311 -19.54 8.35 12.38
CA THR A 311 -20.99 8.61 12.20
C THR A 311 -21.81 7.34 11.93
N GLN A 312 -23.10 7.36 12.28
CA GLN A 312 -24.06 6.27 12.04
C GLN A 312 -24.81 6.41 10.70
N SER A 313 -24.14 6.91 9.66
CA SER A 313 -24.73 7.31 8.37
C SER A 313 -24.56 6.30 7.24
N LEU A 314 -23.75 5.25 7.42
CA LEU A 314 -23.46 4.29 6.36
C LEU A 314 -24.74 3.56 5.91
N PRO A 315 -24.93 3.30 4.60
CA PRO A 315 -26.06 2.51 4.09
C PRO A 315 -25.86 1.01 4.38
N VAL A 316 -25.97 0.63 5.65
CA VAL A 316 -25.62 -0.69 6.19
C VAL A 316 -26.41 -1.84 5.53
N VAL A 317 -25.72 -2.86 4.99
CA VAL A 317 -26.32 -4.03 4.32
C VAL A 317 -25.70 -5.33 4.84
N LYS A 318 -26.56 -6.31 5.21
CA LYS A 318 -26.18 -7.61 5.82
C LYS A 318 -25.05 -7.55 6.88
N PRO A 319 -25.09 -6.62 7.86
CA PRO A 319 -23.93 -6.32 8.69
C PRO A 319 -23.57 -7.40 9.70
N ILE A 320 -22.29 -7.41 10.08
CA ILE A 320 -21.77 -8.02 11.30
C ILE A 320 -22.08 -7.11 12.50
N GLN A 321 -21.81 -5.80 12.39
CA GLN A 321 -22.21 -4.77 13.35
C GLN A 321 -23.10 -3.71 12.68
N ARG A 322 -24.27 -3.45 13.28
CA ARG A 322 -25.32 -2.56 12.73
C ARG A 322 -25.07 -1.07 12.98
N THR A 323 -24.20 -0.74 13.91
CA THR A 323 -24.04 0.59 14.49
C THR A 323 -22.59 0.79 14.91
N LEU A 324 -22.11 2.03 14.80
CA LEU A 324 -20.90 2.49 15.48
C LEU A 324 -20.98 2.18 16.99
N ASN A 325 -19.92 1.59 17.55
CA ASN A 325 -19.81 1.11 18.93
C ASN A 325 -18.84 1.95 19.80
N GLY A 326 -18.10 2.88 19.19
CA GLY A 326 -17.19 3.82 19.86
C GLY A 326 -17.28 5.24 19.28
N PRO A 327 -16.33 6.14 19.60
CA PRO A 327 -16.16 7.41 18.88
C PRO A 327 -15.78 7.22 17.41
N GLN A 328 -15.09 6.13 17.06
CA GLN A 328 -14.72 5.79 15.69
C GLN A 328 -14.53 4.28 15.56
N ASN A 329 -15.04 3.68 14.47
CA ASN A 329 -14.71 2.30 14.13
C ASN A 329 -14.39 2.20 12.63
N ALA A 330 -13.79 1.08 12.24
CA ALA A 330 -13.65 0.73 10.84
C ALA A 330 -15.02 0.46 10.19
N PHE A 331 -15.05 0.53 8.86
CA PHE A 331 -16.12 -0.07 8.06
C PHE A 331 -15.53 -0.91 6.93
N VAL A 332 -16.28 -1.92 6.50
CA VAL A 332 -15.92 -2.78 5.36
C VAL A 332 -17.16 -3.15 4.56
N GLY A 333 -17.05 -3.17 3.24
CA GLY A 333 -18.17 -3.40 2.33
C GLY A 333 -17.78 -3.99 0.97
N GLU A 334 -18.80 -4.35 0.21
CA GLU A 334 -18.73 -4.90 -1.14
C GLU A 334 -19.82 -4.23 -2.00
N LEU A 335 -19.42 -3.57 -3.08
CA LEU A 335 -20.28 -2.87 -4.05
C LEU A 335 -20.30 -3.63 -5.38
N ASP A 336 -21.50 -3.82 -5.96
CA ASP A 336 -21.65 -4.58 -7.21
C ASP A 336 -20.94 -3.96 -8.43
N PRO A 337 -20.64 -4.72 -9.51
CA PRO A 337 -19.82 -4.25 -10.63
C PRO A 337 -20.48 -3.17 -11.49
N THR A 338 -21.71 -2.76 -11.13
CA THR A 338 -22.50 -1.70 -11.77
C THR A 338 -22.57 -0.42 -10.91
N GLY A 339 -21.94 -0.44 -9.72
CA GLY A 339 -22.11 0.57 -8.66
C GLY A 339 -23.53 0.61 -8.11
N GLY A 340 -24.38 -0.35 -8.45
CA GLY A 340 -25.84 -0.25 -8.29
C GLY A 340 -26.35 -0.62 -6.91
N LYS A 341 -25.56 -1.34 -6.11
CA LYS A 341 -26.00 -1.93 -4.85
C LYS A 341 -24.82 -2.45 -4.02
N PHE A 342 -24.80 -2.13 -2.73
CA PHE A 342 -23.98 -2.84 -1.76
C PHE A 342 -24.50 -4.28 -1.57
N LYS A 343 -23.62 -5.27 -1.74
CA LYS A 343 -23.88 -6.67 -1.40
C LYS A 343 -23.73 -6.89 0.11
N PHE A 344 -22.77 -6.22 0.76
CA PHE A 344 -22.74 -5.97 2.19
C PHE A 344 -22.05 -4.62 2.49
N LEU A 345 -22.32 -4.06 3.67
CA LEU A 345 -21.59 -2.94 4.27
C LEU A 345 -21.83 -2.99 5.79
N THR A 346 -20.76 -3.02 6.57
CA THR A 346 -20.80 -3.19 8.04
C THR A 346 -19.84 -2.24 8.75
N TYR A 347 -20.20 -1.86 9.97
CA TYR A 347 -19.22 -1.37 10.95
C TYR A 347 -18.34 -2.54 11.45
N TYR A 348 -17.14 -2.23 11.95
CA TYR A 348 -16.28 -3.19 12.64
C TYR A 348 -15.38 -2.50 13.69
N GLY A 349 -15.68 -2.67 14.98
CA GLY A 349 -14.85 -2.16 16.07
C GLY A 349 -15.45 -2.30 17.47
N GLY A 350 -14.72 -1.79 18.46
CA GLY A 350 -15.05 -1.77 19.89
C GLY A 350 -15.44 -0.38 20.39
N SER A 351 -15.13 -0.08 21.65
CA SER A 351 -15.46 1.17 22.36
C SER A 351 -14.48 2.33 22.17
N GLY A 352 -13.33 2.09 21.51
CA GLY A 352 -12.24 3.05 21.29
C GLY A 352 -12.27 3.69 19.90
N TYR A 353 -11.09 4.09 19.41
CA TYR A 353 -10.88 4.56 18.04
C TYR A 353 -10.29 3.45 17.18
N ASP A 354 -11.11 2.77 16.39
CA ASP A 354 -10.62 1.79 15.42
C ASP A 354 -10.73 2.34 13.99
N GLY A 355 -9.90 1.82 13.09
CA GLY A 355 -9.93 2.20 11.68
C GLY A 355 -9.15 1.22 10.81
N ALA A 356 -9.63 0.97 9.59
CA ALA A 356 -9.03 0.05 8.64
C ALA A 356 -8.34 0.80 7.50
N TYR A 357 -7.14 0.37 7.15
CA TYR A 357 -6.20 1.06 6.26
C TYR A 357 -5.67 0.17 5.12
N GLY A 358 -5.89 -1.14 5.20
CA GLY A 358 -5.59 -2.11 4.14
C GLY A 358 -6.75 -3.09 3.94
N ILE A 359 -6.96 -3.54 2.70
CA ILE A 359 -7.92 -4.58 2.33
C ILE A 359 -7.35 -5.44 1.20
N GLY A 360 -7.66 -6.74 1.20
CA GLY A 360 -7.30 -7.66 0.12
C GLY A 360 -8.18 -8.92 0.11
N LEU A 361 -8.06 -9.72 -0.94
CA LEU A 361 -8.81 -10.96 -1.14
C LEU A 361 -7.86 -12.15 -1.34
N ASP A 362 -8.23 -13.33 -0.85
CA ASP A 362 -7.57 -14.59 -1.22
C ASP A 362 -8.20 -15.23 -2.48
N ALA A 363 -7.65 -16.36 -2.93
CA ALA A 363 -8.15 -17.10 -4.08
C ALA A 363 -9.52 -17.79 -3.86
N ALA A 364 -10.06 -17.79 -2.63
CA ALA A 364 -11.42 -18.24 -2.31
C ALA A 364 -12.42 -17.07 -2.21
N GLY A 365 -11.93 -15.82 -2.28
CA GLY A 365 -12.72 -14.60 -2.12
C GLY A 365 -12.95 -14.20 -0.66
N ASN A 366 -12.22 -14.77 0.31
CA ASN A 366 -12.30 -14.29 1.69
C ASN A 366 -11.76 -12.86 1.76
N VAL A 367 -12.41 -12.00 2.54
CA VAL A 367 -12.11 -10.57 2.62
C VAL A 367 -11.24 -10.30 3.83
N TYR A 368 -9.97 -9.97 3.60
CA TYR A 368 -9.05 -9.59 4.65
C TYR A 368 -8.98 -8.06 4.76
N PHE A 369 -8.98 -7.52 5.98
CA PHE A 369 -8.69 -6.11 6.22
C PHE A 369 -7.84 -5.91 7.48
N SER A 370 -7.02 -4.86 7.48
CA SER A 370 -6.08 -4.51 8.54
C SER A 370 -6.18 -3.05 8.93
N GLY A 371 -5.69 -2.71 10.12
CA GLY A 371 -5.54 -1.33 10.56
C GLY A 371 -5.31 -1.21 12.06
N ILE A 372 -5.75 -0.10 12.65
CA ILE A 372 -5.58 0.19 14.09
C ILE A 372 -6.83 -0.24 14.87
N ALA A 373 -6.61 -0.98 15.96
CA ALA A 373 -7.61 -1.26 16.98
C ALA A 373 -7.26 -0.46 18.25
N GLY A 374 -7.90 0.71 18.39
CA GLY A 374 -7.81 1.54 19.59
C GLY A 374 -8.67 1.03 20.76
N SER A 375 -9.46 -0.01 20.53
CA SER A 375 -10.33 -0.66 21.50
C SER A 375 -9.62 -1.80 22.26
N GLN A 376 -9.90 -1.92 23.56
CA GLN A 376 -9.60 -3.14 24.34
C GLN A 376 -10.66 -4.24 24.10
N ASP A 377 -11.85 -3.87 23.64
CA ASP A 377 -12.98 -4.72 23.29
C ASP A 377 -13.19 -4.84 21.77
N PHE A 378 -12.12 -4.73 20.97
CA PHE A 378 -12.19 -4.96 19.53
C PHE A 378 -12.74 -6.38 19.22
N PRO A 379 -13.58 -6.57 18.19
CA PRO A 379 -14.16 -7.88 17.90
C PRO A 379 -13.08 -8.87 17.43
N VAL A 380 -12.70 -9.82 18.29
CA VAL A 380 -11.72 -10.88 18.00
C VAL A 380 -12.38 -12.25 17.89
N GLN A 381 -11.83 -13.12 17.04
CA GLN A 381 -12.27 -14.50 16.83
C GLN A 381 -11.11 -15.36 16.35
N ASN A 382 -10.92 -16.57 16.89
CA ASN A 382 -9.83 -17.49 16.47
C ASN A 382 -8.44 -16.81 16.44
N ALA A 383 -8.19 -15.90 17.37
CA ALA A 383 -7.09 -14.94 17.32
C ALA A 383 -5.71 -15.54 17.67
N TYR A 384 -4.65 -14.96 17.10
CA TYR A 384 -3.27 -15.15 17.54
C TYR A 384 -3.00 -14.38 18.85
N GLN A 385 -3.44 -13.12 18.92
CA GLN A 385 -3.53 -12.31 20.14
C GLN A 385 -5.00 -11.96 20.38
N SER A 386 -5.59 -12.53 21.44
CA SER A 386 -7.01 -12.38 21.81
C SER A 386 -7.29 -11.22 22.77
N THR A 387 -6.26 -10.50 23.20
CA THR A 387 -6.31 -9.32 24.06
C THR A 387 -5.39 -8.26 23.47
N ASN A 388 -5.81 -6.99 23.49
CA ASN A 388 -5.02 -5.88 22.98
C ASN A 388 -3.71 -5.75 23.81
N PRO A 389 -2.52 -5.97 23.21
CA PRO A 389 -1.25 -5.97 23.93
C PRO A 389 -0.76 -4.56 24.30
N ALA A 390 -1.27 -3.50 23.66
CA ALA A 390 -0.81 -2.13 23.87
C ALA A 390 -0.94 -1.66 25.33
N SER A 391 0.15 -1.08 25.84
CA SER A 391 0.12 -0.23 27.02
C SER A 391 -0.46 1.16 26.69
N ALA A 392 -1.21 1.76 27.62
CA ALA A 392 -1.88 3.04 27.38
C ALA A 392 -0.89 4.21 27.19
N CYS A 393 -0.95 4.84 26.02
CA CYS A 393 -0.13 5.97 25.59
C CYS A 393 -0.91 7.31 25.67
N PHE A 394 -0.20 8.43 25.45
CA PHE A 394 -0.78 9.77 25.30
C PHE A 394 -1.77 9.89 24.13
N LEU A 395 -1.66 9.01 23.13
CA LEU A 395 -2.58 8.90 21.99
C LEU A 395 -3.62 7.77 22.14
N GLY A 396 -3.73 7.17 23.33
CA GLY A 396 -4.61 6.04 23.63
C GLY A 396 -3.89 4.69 23.72
N ILE A 397 -4.67 3.62 23.73
CA ILE A 397 -4.20 2.23 23.57
C ILE A 397 -4.33 1.95 22.08
N GLN A 398 -3.29 1.53 21.35
CA GLN A 398 -3.39 1.25 19.92
C GLN A 398 -2.47 0.08 19.52
N SER A 399 -3.08 -1.07 19.20
CA SER A 399 -2.39 -2.16 18.49
C SER A 399 -2.97 -2.29 17.08
N SER A 400 -2.24 -2.93 16.17
CA SER A 400 -2.75 -3.32 14.87
C SER A 400 -3.80 -4.42 15.02
N PHE A 401 -4.61 -4.64 13.98
CA PHE A 401 -5.45 -5.82 13.85
C PHE A 401 -5.37 -6.40 12.43
N VAL A 402 -5.73 -7.68 12.31
CA VAL A 402 -6.02 -8.34 11.04
C VAL A 402 -7.31 -9.15 11.19
N THR A 403 -8.26 -8.94 10.28
CA THR A 403 -9.55 -9.63 10.24
C THR A 403 -9.75 -10.30 8.88
N GLU A 404 -10.17 -11.56 8.87
CA GLU A 404 -10.65 -12.29 7.69
C GLU A 404 -12.17 -12.50 7.80
N LEU A 405 -12.91 -12.18 6.73
CA LEU A 405 -14.33 -12.47 6.58
C LEU A 405 -14.56 -13.53 5.49
N THR A 406 -15.59 -14.34 5.66
CA THR A 406 -16.11 -15.22 4.60
C THR A 406 -16.51 -14.41 3.35
N PRO A 407 -16.55 -14.98 2.14
CA PRO A 407 -16.71 -14.21 0.90
C PRO A 407 -18.05 -13.45 0.76
N SER A 408 -19.04 -13.76 1.60
CA SER A 408 -20.30 -13.01 1.66
C SER A 408 -20.27 -11.76 2.54
N GLY A 409 -19.14 -11.49 3.23
CA GLY A 409 -18.97 -10.41 4.22
C GLY A 409 -19.78 -10.55 5.50
N THR A 410 -20.55 -11.63 5.67
CA THR A 410 -21.53 -11.78 6.75
C THR A 410 -21.02 -12.52 7.99
N SER A 411 -19.77 -12.98 8.00
CA SER A 411 -19.20 -13.77 9.10
C SER A 411 -17.69 -13.64 9.13
N VAL A 412 -17.13 -13.56 10.34
CA VAL A 412 -15.69 -13.56 10.60
C VAL A 412 -15.16 -14.99 10.49
N VAL A 413 -13.99 -15.18 9.88
CA VAL A 413 -13.21 -16.43 9.94
C VAL A 413 -12.22 -16.35 11.09
N TYR A 414 -11.37 -15.31 11.09
CA TYR A 414 -10.60 -14.89 12.26
C TYR A 414 -10.57 -13.36 12.38
N SER A 415 -10.28 -12.87 13.57
CA SER A 415 -9.89 -11.49 13.85
C SER A 415 -8.93 -11.50 15.05
N THR A 416 -7.79 -10.85 14.91
CA THR A 416 -6.71 -10.84 15.89
C THR A 416 -6.13 -9.44 16.04
N TYR A 417 -5.67 -9.10 17.25
CA TYR A 417 -4.70 -8.03 17.41
C TYR A 417 -3.33 -8.46 16.84
N PHE A 418 -2.48 -7.49 16.52
CA PHE A 418 -1.05 -7.66 16.34
C PHE A 418 -0.31 -6.47 16.97
N GLY A 419 0.50 -6.74 18.00
CA GLY A 419 1.26 -5.72 18.70
C GLY A 419 2.21 -6.30 19.76
N GLY A 420 3.07 -5.45 20.30
CA GLY A 420 3.97 -5.77 21.42
C GLY A 420 3.44 -5.23 22.75
N THR A 421 4.09 -5.59 23.87
CA THR A 421 3.65 -5.19 25.22
C THR A 421 4.40 -3.98 25.79
N THR A 422 5.56 -3.63 25.23
CA THR A 422 6.35 -2.46 25.67
C THR A 422 6.02 -1.19 24.89
N GLY A 423 6.23 -0.05 25.55
CA GLY A 423 6.20 1.26 24.89
C GLY A 423 4.84 1.93 24.89
N CYS A 424 4.68 2.85 23.95
CA CYS A 424 3.57 3.78 23.85
C CYS A 424 2.81 3.44 22.57
N GLU A 425 2.31 2.19 22.49
CA GLU A 425 2.05 1.53 21.21
C GLU A 425 1.10 2.34 20.33
N ALA A 426 1.53 2.51 19.08
CA ALA A 426 0.68 2.70 17.93
C ALA A 426 1.27 1.87 16.78
N THR A 427 0.43 1.03 16.18
CA THR A 427 0.80 0.15 15.06
C THR A 427 -0.24 0.30 13.95
N PHE A 428 0.04 1.21 13.02
CA PHE A 428 -0.68 1.33 11.75
C PHE A 428 -0.41 0.09 10.87
N SER A 429 -1.35 -0.33 10.03
CA SER A 429 -1.08 -1.40 9.05
C SER A 429 -1.90 -1.31 7.76
N LYS A 430 -1.18 -1.26 6.62
CA LYS A 430 -1.70 -1.64 5.30
C LYS A 430 -1.33 -3.10 5.01
N MET A 431 -2.00 -3.71 4.03
CA MET A 431 -1.83 -5.13 3.74
C MET A 431 -1.87 -5.50 2.27
N ALA A 432 -1.32 -6.69 1.98
CA ALA A 432 -1.56 -7.46 0.78
C ALA A 432 -1.89 -8.92 1.16
N VAL A 433 -2.59 -9.63 0.28
CA VAL A 433 -3.03 -11.01 0.54
C VAL A 433 -2.49 -11.92 -0.56
N GLY A 434 -1.85 -13.02 -0.16
CA GLY A 434 -1.40 -14.07 -1.06
C GLY A 434 -2.55 -14.93 -1.56
N SER A 435 -2.42 -15.47 -2.78
CA SER A 435 -3.38 -16.46 -3.32
C SER A 435 -3.44 -17.76 -2.51
N ASP A 436 -2.49 -17.98 -1.60
CA ASP A 436 -2.44 -19.05 -0.60
C ASP A 436 -3.07 -18.67 0.76
N GLY A 437 -3.68 -17.49 0.86
CA GLY A 437 -4.35 -16.98 2.06
C GLY A 437 -3.41 -16.41 3.13
N LYS A 438 -2.11 -16.19 2.84
CA LYS A 438 -1.25 -15.44 3.77
C LYS A 438 -1.59 -13.95 3.74
N ALA A 439 -1.75 -13.33 4.90
CA ALA A 439 -1.92 -11.89 5.04
C ALA A 439 -0.57 -11.23 5.38
N TYR A 440 -0.05 -10.43 4.45
CA TYR A 440 1.17 -9.64 4.61
C TYR A 440 0.76 -8.26 5.11
N ILE A 441 1.27 -7.83 6.27
CA ILE A 441 1.05 -6.49 6.82
C ILE A 441 2.37 -5.75 6.98
N THR A 442 2.36 -4.47 6.65
CA THR A 442 3.46 -3.54 6.95
C THR A 442 2.90 -2.27 7.58
N GLY A 443 3.77 -1.55 8.27
CA GLY A 443 3.38 -0.46 9.14
C GLY A 443 4.58 0.11 9.88
N TRP A 444 4.29 0.91 10.89
CA TRP A 444 5.26 1.42 11.85
C TRP A 444 4.89 1.02 13.28
N THR A 445 5.87 0.98 14.18
CA THR A 445 5.70 0.68 15.60
C THR A 445 6.71 1.45 16.47
N ASN A 446 6.47 1.52 17.77
CA ASN A 446 7.47 1.92 18.77
C ASN A 446 7.69 0.87 19.88
N SER A 447 7.08 -0.33 19.75
CA SER A 447 7.34 -1.46 20.62
C SER A 447 8.73 -2.04 20.37
N THR A 448 9.41 -2.48 21.43
CA THR A 448 10.70 -3.19 21.38
C THR A 448 10.54 -4.71 21.48
N ASP A 449 9.32 -5.22 21.39
CA ASP A 449 8.92 -6.59 21.69
C ASP A 449 7.77 -7.09 20.80
N LEU A 450 7.74 -6.67 19.52
CA LEU A 450 6.81 -7.25 18.54
C LEU A 450 6.95 -8.78 18.51
N PRO A 451 5.86 -9.54 18.24
CA PRO A 451 5.96 -10.97 18.01
C PRO A 451 6.72 -11.27 16.71
N LEU A 452 8.02 -11.53 16.83
CA LEU A 452 8.92 -11.87 15.72
C LEU A 452 9.00 -13.38 15.49
N THR A 453 9.38 -13.79 14.28
CA THR A 453 9.78 -15.17 13.99
C THR A 453 11.29 -15.38 14.24
N ALA A 454 11.72 -16.62 14.45
CA ALA A 454 13.12 -16.93 14.82
C ALA A 454 14.14 -16.69 13.68
N ASP A 455 13.64 -16.36 12.49
CA ASP A 455 14.35 -16.04 11.27
C ASP A 455 14.26 -14.56 10.87
N ALA A 456 13.70 -13.69 11.73
CA ALA A 456 13.61 -12.25 11.52
C ALA A 456 14.93 -11.62 11.04
N PHE A 457 14.89 -10.93 9.89
CA PHE A 457 16.03 -10.20 9.33
C PHE A 457 16.60 -9.17 10.32
N GLN A 458 15.73 -8.46 11.04
CA GLN A 458 16.07 -7.52 12.10
C GLN A 458 15.27 -7.89 13.37
N ALA A 459 15.97 -8.50 14.32
CA ALA A 459 15.39 -9.02 15.56
C ALA A 459 15.16 -7.96 16.68
N THR A 460 15.60 -6.72 16.46
CA THR A 460 15.47 -5.60 17.40
C THR A 460 15.31 -4.26 16.65
N PRO A 461 14.41 -3.36 17.06
CA PRO A 461 14.39 -1.98 16.55
C PRO A 461 15.63 -1.22 17.05
N ASN A 462 15.98 -0.12 16.39
CA ASN A 462 17.13 0.69 16.82
C ASN A 462 16.80 1.52 18.08
N PRO A 463 17.76 1.71 19.00
CA PRO A 463 17.47 2.13 20.37
C PRO A 463 17.11 3.62 20.58
N ASN A 464 17.07 4.42 19.49
CA ASN A 464 16.94 5.88 19.55
C ASN A 464 15.59 6.40 19.01
N MET A 465 14.68 5.52 18.61
CA MET A 465 13.62 5.82 17.64
C MET A 465 12.30 6.32 18.24
N SER A 466 11.61 7.19 17.49
CA SER A 466 10.17 7.45 17.61
C SER A 466 9.30 6.38 16.94
N THR A 467 9.71 5.90 15.75
CA THR A 467 9.02 4.84 14.99
C THR A 467 10.03 3.93 14.26
N THR A 468 9.72 2.64 14.17
CA THR A 468 10.42 1.63 13.35
C THR A 468 9.43 1.03 12.35
N ALA A 469 9.84 0.73 11.11
CA ALA A 469 8.98 -0.03 10.20
C ALA A 469 8.97 -1.53 10.56
N PHE A 470 7.96 -2.27 10.11
CA PHE A 470 7.92 -3.73 10.26
C PHE A 470 7.29 -4.43 9.05
N LEU A 471 7.59 -5.72 8.89
CA LEU A 471 6.87 -6.62 7.99
C LEU A 471 6.49 -7.88 8.76
N THR A 472 5.20 -8.19 8.78
CA THR A 472 4.67 -9.42 9.40
C THR A 472 3.77 -10.13 8.40
N VAL A 473 3.90 -11.46 8.35
CA VAL A 473 3.14 -12.32 7.45
C VAL A 473 2.41 -13.35 8.30
N PHE A 474 1.09 -13.28 8.35
CA PHE A 474 0.26 -14.31 8.96
C PHE A 474 0.12 -15.52 8.04
N GLN A 475 0.07 -16.72 8.62
CA GLN A 475 -0.41 -17.91 7.92
C GLN A 475 -1.91 -17.77 7.63
N SER A 476 -2.40 -18.48 6.60
CA SER A 476 -3.84 -18.60 6.35
C SER A 476 -4.59 -19.09 7.61
N GLY A 477 -5.73 -18.47 7.91
CA GLY A 477 -6.48 -18.69 9.15
C GLY A 477 -5.91 -18.02 10.41
N GLY A 478 -4.91 -17.14 10.28
CA GLY A 478 -4.59 -16.06 11.25
C GLY A 478 -4.00 -16.46 12.61
N GLN A 479 -3.86 -17.75 12.90
CA GLN A 479 -3.50 -18.26 14.23
C GLN A 479 -1.98 -18.38 14.48
N SER A 480 -1.14 -18.07 13.48
CA SER A 480 0.32 -18.10 13.61
C SER A 480 0.99 -17.26 12.52
N LEU A 481 2.25 -16.90 12.76
CA LEU A 481 3.07 -16.14 11.83
C LEU A 481 3.85 -17.09 10.92
N PHE A 482 3.94 -16.73 9.63
CA PHE A 482 4.86 -17.30 8.67
C PHE A 482 6.24 -16.64 8.79
N TYR A 483 6.25 -15.32 8.94
CA TYR A 483 7.45 -14.49 9.07
C TYR A 483 7.12 -13.19 9.82
N SER A 484 8.05 -12.62 10.58
CA SER A 484 7.87 -11.30 11.20
C SER A 484 9.21 -10.67 11.58
N THR A 485 9.45 -9.43 11.14
CA THR A 485 10.70 -8.68 11.32
C THR A 485 10.43 -7.18 11.51
N TYR A 486 11.33 -6.50 12.22
CA TYR A 486 11.50 -5.05 12.06
C TYR A 486 12.18 -4.73 10.72
N LEU A 487 12.12 -3.46 10.30
CA LEU A 487 12.85 -2.92 9.16
C LEU A 487 13.31 -1.48 9.50
N GLY A 488 14.60 -1.17 9.31
CA GLY A 488 15.05 0.22 9.26
C GLY A 488 16.49 0.55 9.70
N GLY A 489 16.91 1.78 9.37
CA GLY A 489 18.09 2.44 9.94
C GLY A 489 17.82 3.02 11.34
N SER A 490 18.67 3.91 11.86
CA SER A 490 18.52 4.50 13.21
C SER A 490 17.65 5.74 13.30
N GLY A 491 17.29 6.35 12.15
CA GLY A 491 16.28 7.41 12.04
C GLY A 491 14.84 6.95 12.35
N SER A 492 13.84 7.80 12.14
CA SER A 492 12.43 7.36 12.17
C SER A 492 12.12 6.59 10.89
N ASN A 493 11.53 5.40 11.01
CA ASN A 493 11.19 4.55 9.87
C ASN A 493 9.68 4.27 9.86
N VAL A 494 9.09 4.24 8.66
CA VAL A 494 7.65 3.98 8.42
C VAL A 494 7.51 2.94 7.31
N GLY A 495 6.53 2.04 7.43
CA GLY A 495 6.08 1.17 6.34
C GLY A 495 4.69 1.61 5.89
N ASP A 496 4.55 2.08 4.66
CA ASP A 496 3.33 2.71 4.14
C ASP A 496 2.46 1.73 3.36
N GLN A 497 3.11 0.88 2.55
CA GLN A 497 2.43 -0.10 1.73
C GLN A 497 3.27 -1.36 1.56
N VAL A 498 2.61 -2.50 1.61
CA VAL A 498 3.13 -3.78 1.12
C VAL A 498 2.31 -4.20 -0.10
N THR A 499 2.99 -4.75 -1.10
CA THR A 499 2.35 -5.39 -2.26
C THR A 499 3.09 -6.68 -2.61
N LEU A 500 2.47 -7.53 -3.43
CA LEU A 500 3.06 -8.78 -3.91
C LEU A 500 3.40 -8.68 -5.40
N SER A 501 4.37 -9.48 -5.85
CA SER A 501 4.53 -9.75 -7.28
C SER A 501 3.27 -10.44 -7.84
N PRO A 502 2.95 -10.29 -9.14
CA PRO A 502 1.75 -10.91 -9.74
C PRO A 502 1.69 -12.46 -9.69
N ASP A 503 2.80 -13.12 -9.41
CA ASP A 503 2.89 -14.58 -9.16
C ASP A 503 2.85 -14.96 -7.67
N GLY A 504 2.82 -13.99 -6.75
CA GLY A 504 2.87 -14.17 -5.30
C GLY A 504 4.22 -14.64 -4.73
N SER A 505 5.28 -14.71 -5.54
CA SER A 505 6.60 -15.20 -5.10
C SER A 505 7.34 -14.25 -4.16
N SER A 506 7.11 -12.94 -4.30
CA SER A 506 7.87 -11.87 -3.65
C SER A 506 6.95 -10.83 -3.04
N ALA A 507 7.35 -10.27 -1.88
CA ALA A 507 6.68 -9.15 -1.25
C ALA A 507 7.58 -7.91 -1.30
N PHE A 508 6.99 -6.76 -1.64
CA PHE A 508 7.65 -5.47 -1.74
C PHE A 508 7.06 -4.55 -0.68
N VAL A 509 7.91 -3.89 0.11
CA VAL A 509 7.52 -2.90 1.12
C VAL A 509 8.10 -1.54 0.72
N SER A 510 7.26 -0.51 0.77
CA SER A 510 7.67 0.90 0.63
C SER A 510 7.28 1.69 1.87
N GLY A 511 7.99 2.79 2.10
CA GLY A 511 7.73 3.71 3.20
C GLY A 511 8.82 4.75 3.38
N GLU A 512 8.74 5.51 4.46
CA GLU A 512 9.58 6.67 4.73
C GLU A 512 10.76 6.37 5.68
N TYR A 513 11.86 7.10 5.49
CA TYR A 513 13.02 7.09 6.37
C TYR A 513 13.51 8.53 6.62
N PHE A 514 13.45 8.98 7.87
CA PHE A 514 13.83 10.34 8.28
C PHE A 514 15.01 10.29 9.27
N SER A 515 16.11 11.00 8.98
CA SER A 515 17.29 11.03 9.84
C SER A 515 18.02 12.37 9.77
N ASP A 516 18.51 12.88 10.91
CA ASP A 516 19.35 14.08 10.99
C ASP A 516 20.86 13.76 10.82
N ALA A 517 21.20 12.48 10.62
CA ALA A 517 22.57 12.04 10.37
C ALA A 517 23.07 12.45 8.97
N THR A 518 24.35 12.79 8.87
CA THR A 518 25.00 13.17 7.60
C THR A 518 25.29 12.00 6.66
N GLU A 519 25.17 10.76 7.15
CA GLU A 519 25.27 9.53 6.37
C GLU A 519 24.13 8.60 6.81
N SER A 520 23.43 7.99 5.85
CA SER A 520 22.29 7.12 6.12
C SER A 520 22.76 5.72 6.45
N ASP A 521 22.26 5.16 7.56
CA ASP A 521 22.46 3.77 7.96
C ASP A 521 21.27 2.86 7.59
N PHE A 522 20.34 3.35 6.76
CA PHE A 522 19.25 2.53 6.23
C PHE A 522 19.83 1.32 5.45
N PRO A 523 19.39 0.09 5.74
CA PRO A 523 20.04 -1.12 5.23
C PRO A 523 19.76 -1.35 3.74
N VAL A 524 20.61 -0.80 2.87
CA VAL A 524 20.59 -1.01 1.42
C VAL A 524 21.38 -2.25 0.99
N THR A 525 20.92 -2.94 -0.05
CA THR A 525 21.61 -4.15 -0.57
C THR A 525 22.74 -3.79 -1.54
N PRO A 526 23.90 -4.47 -1.50
CA PRO A 526 25.01 -4.19 -2.42
C PRO A 526 24.61 -4.32 -3.90
N GLY A 527 24.77 -3.24 -4.66
CA GLY A 527 24.45 -3.19 -6.09
C GLY A 527 23.03 -2.76 -6.44
N ALA A 528 22.15 -2.53 -5.45
CA ALA A 528 20.89 -1.82 -5.68
C ALA A 528 21.14 -0.33 -5.97
N TYR A 529 20.20 0.30 -6.67
CA TYR A 529 20.20 1.74 -6.89
C TYR A 529 20.00 2.48 -5.55
N ASN A 530 20.80 3.52 -5.30
CA ASN A 530 20.76 4.31 -4.08
C ASN A 530 21.24 5.75 -4.36
N ILE A 531 20.54 6.75 -3.81
CA ILE A 531 20.95 8.17 -3.85
C ILE A 531 21.33 8.60 -2.42
N PRO A 532 22.62 8.88 -2.13
CA PRO A 532 23.02 9.34 -0.80
C PRO A 532 22.64 10.80 -0.52
N HIS A 533 21.54 11.00 0.22
CA HIS A 533 21.07 12.22 0.90
C HIS A 533 20.71 13.48 0.07
N GLY A 534 19.68 14.19 0.56
CA GLY A 534 19.23 15.52 0.09
C GLY A 534 18.27 16.23 1.05
N GLY A 535 18.40 15.98 2.36
CA GLY A 535 17.36 16.27 3.38
C GLY A 535 16.59 15.03 3.81
#